data_AF-A0A5C1AHI8-F1
#
_entry.id   AF-A0A5C1AHI8-F1
#
_cell.length_a   1.000
_cell.length_b   1.000
_cell.length_c   1.000
_cell.angle_alpha   90.00
_cell.angle_beta   90.00
_cell.angle_gamma   90.00
#
_symmetry.space_group_name_H-M   'P 1'
#
loop_
_entity.id
_entity.type
_entity.pdbx_description
1 polymer ?
#
loop_
_entity_poly.entity_id
_entity_poly.type
_entity_poly.pdbx_seq_one_letter_code
_entity_poly.pdbx_strand_id
1 'polypeptide(L)'
;MSTSELRAIAVGSSVTVGYPANAANSVPGVVTGVQIGEGNLVTFYRVAWWDGRTRREEWLSPTEVVPGESVTACRIGFTGQKDERILR
;
A
#
# COMPACT_ATOMS: atom_id res chain seq x y z
N MET A 1 -3.25 -21.27 15.30
CA MET A 1 -3.48 -19.91 14.78
C MET A 1 -3.49 -19.98 13.27
N SER A 2 -4.56 -19.50 12.63
CA SER A 2 -4.62 -19.33 11.17
C SER A 2 -3.88 -18.04 10.82
N THR A 3 -2.89 -18.11 9.93
CA THR A 3 -2.28 -16.91 9.33
C THR A 3 -3.22 -16.39 8.26
N SER A 4 -4.09 -15.45 8.60
CA SER A 4 -4.84 -14.69 7.61
C SER A 4 -3.84 -13.94 6.74
N GLU A 5 -3.76 -14.26 5.44
CA GLU A 5 -2.97 -13.47 4.50
C GLU A 5 -3.64 -12.12 4.30
N LEU A 6 -3.09 -11.09 4.96
CA LEU A 6 -3.49 -9.72 4.69
C LEU A 6 -2.85 -9.32 3.35
N ARG A 7 -3.65 -9.24 2.28
CA ARG A 7 -3.19 -8.66 1.00
C ARG A 7 -3.03 -7.15 1.18
N ALA A 8 -1.89 -6.74 1.73
CA ALA A 8 -1.53 -5.35 1.89
C ALA A 8 -0.70 -4.87 0.68
N ILE A 9 -1.01 -3.67 0.19
CA ILE A 9 -0.11 -2.96 -0.73
C ILE A 9 1.13 -2.56 0.08
N ALA A 10 2.28 -3.11 -0.27
CA ALA A 10 3.58 -2.81 0.34
C ALA A 10 4.53 -2.18 -0.68
N VAL A 11 5.65 -1.62 -0.21
CA VAL A 11 6.74 -1.18 -1.09
C VAL A 11 7.18 -2.34 -1.98
N GLY A 12 7.31 -2.07 -3.28
CA GLY A 12 7.60 -3.05 -4.33
C GLY A 12 6.36 -3.69 -4.95
N SER A 13 5.14 -3.42 -4.45
CA SER A 13 3.92 -3.94 -5.06
C SER A 13 3.65 -3.28 -6.41
N SER A 14 3.27 -4.08 -7.39
CA SER A 14 2.70 -3.58 -8.65
C SER A 14 1.25 -3.14 -8.42
N VAL A 15 0.93 -1.94 -8.87
CA VAL A 15 -0.38 -1.30 -8.71
C VAL A 15 -0.82 -0.64 -10.01
N THR A 16 -2.09 -0.28 -10.07
CA THR A 16 -2.67 0.55 -11.12
C THR A 16 -3.02 1.91 -10.53
N VAL A 17 -2.55 2.98 -11.17
CA VAL A 17 -2.76 4.39 -10.76
C VAL A 17 -3.84 5.03 -11.63
N GLY A 18 -4.81 5.70 -11.01
CA GLY A 18 -5.79 6.53 -11.71
C GLY A 18 -6.92 7.00 -10.79
N TYR A 19 -7.59 8.12 -11.14
CA TYR A 19 -8.77 8.60 -10.42
C TYR A 19 -10.02 8.67 -11.32
N PRO A 20 -11.15 8.06 -10.92
CA PRO A 20 -11.21 7.04 -9.88
C PRO A 20 -10.33 5.83 -10.23
N ALA A 21 -9.94 5.05 -9.23
CA ALA A 21 -9.34 3.74 -9.42
C ALA A 21 -10.04 2.95 -10.55
N ASN A 22 -9.27 2.42 -11.51
CA ASN A 22 -9.75 1.78 -12.76
C ASN A 22 -10.39 2.71 -13.82
N ALA A 23 -10.09 4.01 -13.80
CA ALA A 23 -10.43 4.87 -14.93
C ALA A 23 -9.81 4.35 -16.25
N ALA A 24 -10.43 4.68 -17.38
CA ALA A 24 -9.98 4.26 -18.72
C ALA A 24 -8.53 4.65 -19.04
N ASN A 25 -7.99 5.66 -18.36
CA ASN A 25 -6.62 6.15 -18.50
C ASN A 25 -5.71 5.71 -17.35
N SER A 26 -6.03 4.61 -16.68
CA SER A 26 -5.21 4.10 -15.59
C SER A 26 -3.90 3.50 -16.08
N VAL A 27 -2.84 3.68 -15.30
CA VAL A 27 -1.45 3.38 -15.71
C VAL A 27 -0.80 2.46 -14.68
N PRO A 28 -0.04 1.43 -15.11
CA PRO A 28 0.70 0.59 -14.18
C PRO A 28 1.79 1.39 -13.45
N GLY A 29 1.96 1.12 -12.16
CA GLY A 29 2.96 1.73 -11.29
C GLY A 29 3.51 0.76 -10.25
N VAL A 30 4.52 1.20 -9.52
CA VAL A 30 5.15 0.44 -8.42
C VAL A 30 5.17 1.31 -7.17
N VAL A 31 4.78 0.73 -6.04
CA VAL A 31 4.83 1.42 -4.75
C VAL A 31 6.26 1.56 -4.26
N THR A 32 6.70 2.79 -4.02
CA THR A 32 8.05 3.12 -3.51
C THR A 32 8.04 3.52 -2.04
N GLY A 33 6.85 3.81 -1.48
CA GLY A 33 6.70 4.21 -0.08
C GLY A 33 5.28 3.98 0.43
N VAL A 34 5.16 3.74 1.73
CA VAL A 34 3.88 3.61 2.43
C VAL A 34 3.94 4.52 3.65
N GLN A 35 2.92 5.35 3.83
CA GLN A 35 2.77 6.21 4.99
C GLN A 35 1.42 5.93 5.65
N ILE A 36 1.40 5.80 6.97
CA ILE A 36 0.17 5.70 7.77
C ILE A 36 0.00 7.04 8.47
N GLY A 37 -1.06 7.79 8.12
CA GLY A 37 -1.35 9.08 8.73
C GLY A 37 -1.91 8.96 10.15
N GLU A 38 -1.59 9.95 11.01
CA GLU A 38 -2.13 10.03 12.37
C GLU A 38 -3.63 10.38 12.37
N GLY A 39 -4.38 9.80 13.31
CA GLY A 39 -5.79 10.12 13.57
C GLY A 39 -6.80 9.12 13.02
N ASN A 40 -6.57 8.55 11.83
CA ASN A 40 -7.52 7.60 11.19
C ASN A 40 -6.85 6.39 10.51
N LEU A 41 -5.55 6.18 10.70
CA LEU A 41 -4.79 5.11 10.04
C LEU A 41 -4.95 5.10 8.50
N VAL A 42 -5.18 6.29 7.91
CA VAL A 42 -5.30 6.41 6.45
C VAL A 42 -3.93 6.12 5.85
N THR A 43 -3.90 5.11 4.98
CA THR A 43 -2.67 4.72 4.30
C THR A 43 -2.51 5.53 3.03
N PHE A 44 -1.37 6.17 2.84
CA PHE A 44 -0.98 6.82 1.59
C PHE A 44 0.13 6.01 0.93
N TYR A 45 0.11 5.96 -0.40
CA TYR A 45 1.08 5.21 -1.18
C TYR A 45 1.88 6.16 -2.05
N ARG A 46 3.20 6.13 -1.90
CA ARG A 46 4.09 6.74 -2.87
C ARG A 46 4.22 5.78 -4.03
N VAL A 47 3.79 6.20 -5.22
CA VAL A 47 3.79 5.34 -6.41
C VAL A 47 4.64 5.98 -7.49
N ALA A 48 5.49 5.20 -8.13
CA ALA A 48 6.21 5.60 -9.33
C ALA A 48 5.60 4.93 -10.56
N TRP A 49 5.35 5.70 -11.62
CA TRP A 49 4.77 5.20 -12.88
C TRP A 49 5.37 5.95 -14.08
N TRP A 50 5.09 5.44 -15.28
CA TRP A 50 5.54 6.07 -16.53
C TRP A 50 4.33 6.54 -17.35
N ASP A 51 4.27 7.83 -17.65
CA ASP A 51 3.20 8.43 -18.48
C ASP A 51 3.42 8.22 -20.00
N GLY A 52 4.20 7.20 -20.37
CA GLY A 52 4.66 6.92 -21.73
C GLY A 52 5.95 7.67 -22.13
N ARG A 53 6.39 8.68 -21.36
CA ARG A 53 7.63 9.41 -21.66
C ARG A 53 8.49 9.73 -20.43
N THR A 54 7.86 10.04 -19.30
CA THR A 54 8.55 10.53 -18.10
C THR A 54 8.19 9.69 -16.89
N ARG A 55 9.17 9.40 -16.04
CA ARG A 55 8.92 8.81 -14.71
C ARG A 55 8.25 9.86 -13.83
N ARG A 56 7.05 9.55 -13.36
CA ARG A 56 6.31 10.31 -12.35
C ARG A 56 6.42 9.59 -11.00
N GLU A 57 6.36 10.34 -9.92
CA GLU A 57 6.36 9.77 -8.57
C GLU A 57 5.66 10.72 -7.58
N GLU A 58 4.54 10.27 -7.01
CA GLU A 58 3.68 11.09 -6.15
C GLU A 58 3.07 10.28 -5.01
N TRP A 59 2.61 10.97 -3.97
CA TRP A 59 1.82 10.38 -2.89
C TRP A 59 0.35 10.38 -3.28
N LEU A 60 -0.23 9.19 -3.31
CA LEU A 60 -1.61 8.95 -3.72
C LEU A 60 -2.43 8.40 -2.55
N SER A 61 -3.71 8.75 -2.55
CA SER A 61 -4.67 8.21 -1.60
C SER A 61 -5.10 6.77 -1.99
N PRO A 62 -5.71 6.00 -1.07
CA PRO A 62 -6.19 4.65 -1.37
C PRO A 62 -7.21 4.56 -2.50
N THR A 63 -7.93 5.65 -2.79
CA THR A 63 -8.95 5.67 -3.85
C THR A 63 -8.36 5.81 -5.25
N GLU A 64 -7.07 6.14 -5.34
CA GLU A 64 -6.33 6.36 -6.59
C GLU A 64 -5.44 5.17 -6.96
N VAL A 65 -5.32 4.18 -6.07
CA VAL A 65 -4.39 3.06 -6.20
C VAL A 65 -5.14 1.75 -6.10
N VAL A 66 -5.09 0.95 -7.16
CA VAL A 66 -5.65 -0.40 -7.20
C VAL A 66 -4.52 -1.42 -7.11
N PRO A 67 -4.60 -2.40 -6.20
CA PRO A 67 -3.63 -3.49 -6.18
C PRO A 67 -3.66 -4.26 -7.52
N GLY A 68 -2.49 -4.49 -8.13
CA GLY A 68 -2.40 -5.37 -9.30
C GLY A 68 -2.61 -6.84 -8.91
N GLU A 69 -2.75 -7.73 -9.90
CA GLU A 69 -2.92 -9.18 -9.65
C GLU A 69 -1.78 -9.78 -8.80
N SER A 70 -0.59 -9.20 -8.93
CA SER A 70 0.59 -9.50 -8.12
C SER A 70 0.75 -8.50 -6.96
N VAL A 71 -0.22 -8.46 -6.05
CA VAL A 71 0.05 -7.90 -4.72
C VAL A 71 1.03 -8.85 -4.05
N THR A 72 2.28 -8.42 -3.91
CA THR A 72 3.24 -9.17 -3.08
C THR A 72 2.60 -9.33 -1.71
N ALA A 73 2.25 -10.57 -1.34
CA ALA A 73 1.71 -10.86 -0.03
C ALA A 73 2.76 -10.48 1.01
N CYS A 74 2.65 -9.28 1.58
CA CYS A 74 3.54 -8.85 2.64
C CYS A 74 3.09 -9.54 3.93
N ARG A 75 3.93 -10.43 4.48
CA ARG A 75 3.67 -11.03 5.79
C ARG A 75 4.03 -10.00 6.86
N ILE A 76 3.02 -9.32 7.39
CA ILE A 76 3.19 -8.43 8.56
C ILE A 76 3.13 -9.30 9.81
N GLY A 77 4.27 -9.49 10.48
CA GLY A 77 4.33 -10.11 11.81
C GLY A 77 4.13 -9.05 12.89
N PHE A 78 3.14 -9.23 13.76
CA PHE A 78 3.00 -8.40 14.96
C PHE A 78 3.74 -9.08 16.12
N THR A 79 4.86 -8.50 16.57
CA THR A 79 5.47 -8.91 17.84
C THR A 79 4.70 -8.23 18.96
N GLY A 80 3.73 -8.94 19.54
CA GLY A 80 3.12 -8.52 20.79
C GLY A 80 4.18 -8.53 21.88
N GLN A 81 4.70 -7.36 22.25
CA GLN A 81 5.45 -7.23 23.49
C GLN A 81 4.41 -7.38 24.60
N LYS A 82 4.39 -8.53 25.28
CA LYS A 82 3.61 -8.68 26.52
C LYS A 82 4.17 -7.67 27.50
N ASP A 83 3.45 -6.58 27.73
CA ASP A 83 3.77 -5.67 28.82
C ASP A 83 3.36 -6.36 30.13
N GLU A 84 4.31 -7.06 30.76
CA GLU A 84 4.10 -7.77 32.03
C GLU A 84 3.82 -6.83 33.22
N ARG A 85 3.76 -5.51 32.97
CA ARG A 85 3.48 -4.49 34.00
C ARG A 85 2.00 -4.29 34.32
N ILE A 86 1.08 -4.90 33.55
CA ILE A 86 -0.38 -4.73 33.75
C ILE A 86 -0.96 -5.75 34.76
N LEU A 87 -0.13 -6.59 35.40
CA LEU A 87 -0.58 -7.61 36.35
C LEU A 87 -0.05 -7.41 37.79
N ARG A 88 0.16 -6.17 38.25
CA ARG A 88 0.41 -5.88 39.67
C ARG A 88 -0.52 -4.82 40.21
#